data_AF-A0AAD8AIB8-F1
#
_entry.id   AF-A0AAD8AIB8-F1
#
_cell.length_a   1.000
_cell.length_b   1.000
_cell.length_c   1.000
_cell.angle_alpha   90.00
_cell.angle_beta   90.00
_cell.angle_gamma   90.00
#
_symmetry.space_group_name_H-M   'P 1'
#
loop_
_entity.id
_entity.type
_entity.pdbx_description
1 polymer ?
#
loop_
_entity_poly.entity_id
_entity_poly.type
_entity_poly.pdbx_seq_one_letter_code
_entity_poly.pdbx_strand_id
1 'polypeptide(L)'
;MFQNIYIPFNSKVVIIRQHANVTVLTEIYQVSEDYPLRKKYLGNWNEEEGLNLSGNQYFRNSLHGLEISSAVIDVRAIIIIIPGGYLGTLWSILEHQLNFKMKYSVPKVNSWGWKTENETWTGMIGMIEQGEVHMGASAVFITQGRAQAVDFTMPLLDFGYTLFIEKPNPYKMAWNSLISPFTLEMWWTSCVSLIVITIFLWLALHHPLYNNNKHHHTLTDLLMSVIGIFFQQGNELCHQSISIRIVILTATLTAFILYAGYSATLLSFLATDVDEMPFRSLQEFLDDGQYKLGCIKDSAEYFFLRDSEDPLLQRAFTEQMNNELPETNEKGIEMICNSSFAFLAPEKFILLMSNATCNIRVATHRLFTMYLSFPIQKNSPYRKLFDRSIHALRRNGMLIKLWTEVWPHKINTIEENWISVGIKETVLATTVLLVGAVISIIIALVEKLLNRKTKQNNDKPVHQNRRRRRRTYSRKVTDKEILYNTGLQL
;
A
#
# COMPACT_ATOMS: atom_id res chain seq x y z
N MET A 1 -39.88 14.65 54.16
CA MET A 1 -39.39 13.27 53.99
C MET A 1 -38.05 13.18 53.27
N PHE A 2 -37.72 14.03 52.28
CA PHE A 2 -36.45 13.94 51.52
C PHE A 2 -35.47 15.11 51.75
N GLN A 3 -35.46 15.76 52.91
CA GLN A 3 -34.65 16.97 53.10
C GLN A 3 -33.13 16.73 53.12
N ASN A 4 -32.66 15.49 53.36
CA ASN A 4 -31.23 15.16 53.48
C ASN A 4 -30.81 13.90 52.67
N ILE A 5 -31.56 13.53 51.63
CA ILE A 5 -31.23 12.33 50.83
C ILE A 5 -30.84 12.79 49.42
N TYR A 6 -29.59 12.54 49.03
CA TYR A 6 -29.17 12.76 47.66
C TYR A 6 -29.81 11.72 46.75
N ILE A 7 -30.49 12.18 45.71
CA ILE A 7 -31.12 11.32 44.70
C ILE A 7 -30.42 11.54 43.36
N PRO A 8 -29.46 10.67 42.98
CA PRO A 8 -28.61 10.88 41.82
C PRO A 8 -29.36 11.06 40.50
N PHE A 9 -28.75 11.80 39.57
CA PHE A 9 -29.37 12.10 38.27
C PHE A 9 -29.59 10.87 37.37
N ASN A 10 -28.94 9.73 37.62
CA ASN A 10 -29.17 8.47 36.91
C ASN A 10 -30.18 7.54 37.61
N SER A 11 -30.62 7.87 38.83
CA SER A 11 -31.61 7.09 39.58
C SER A 11 -33.03 7.28 39.04
N LYS A 12 -33.93 6.33 39.26
CA LYS A 12 -35.36 6.45 38.95
C LYS A 12 -36.16 6.31 40.25
N VAL A 13 -36.53 7.43 40.85
CA VAL A 13 -37.33 7.44 42.08
C VAL A 13 -38.66 8.12 41.79
N VAL A 14 -39.75 7.38 41.98
CA VAL A 14 -41.11 7.87 41.76
C VAL A 14 -41.84 7.86 43.10
N ILE A 15 -42.32 9.02 43.51
CA ILE A 15 -43.25 9.17 44.63
C ILE A 15 -44.66 8.97 44.07
N ILE A 16 -45.40 8.09 44.74
CA ILE A 16 -46.82 7.87 44.51
C ILE A 16 -47.56 8.54 45.66
N ARG A 17 -48.46 9.48 45.35
CA ARG A 17 -49.27 10.17 46.35
C ARG A 17 -50.75 10.09 45.97
N GLN A 18 -51.55 9.50 46.85
CA GLN A 18 -52.99 9.38 46.68
C GLN A 18 -53.70 10.64 47.19
N HIS A 19 -54.53 11.23 46.34
CA HIS A 19 -55.41 12.35 46.68
C HIS A 19 -56.84 12.00 46.29
N ALA A 20 -57.67 11.68 47.29
CA ALA A 20 -59.02 11.13 47.10
C ALA A 20 -59.01 9.90 46.16
N ASN A 21 -59.66 9.98 45.00
CA ASN A 21 -59.77 8.88 44.03
C ASN A 21 -58.68 8.90 42.95
N VAL A 22 -57.73 9.85 43.01
CA VAL A 22 -56.68 10.02 42.00
C VAL A 22 -55.31 9.77 42.63
N THR A 23 -54.55 8.86 42.04
CA THR A 23 -53.17 8.59 42.44
C THR A 23 -52.21 9.34 41.52
N VAL A 24 -51.40 10.24 42.08
CA VAL A 24 -50.45 11.05 41.32
C VAL A 24 -49.04 10.46 41.39
N LEU A 25 -48.41 10.28 40.23
CA LEU A 25 -47.03 9.83 40.09
C LEU A 25 -46.11 11.03 39.85
N THR A 26 -45.11 11.21 40.72
CA THR A 26 -44.11 12.28 40.61
C THR A 26 -42.70 11.71 40.72
N GLU A 27 -41.90 11.87 39.68
CA GLU A 27 -40.47 11.56 39.73
C GLU A 27 -39.71 12.63 40.53
N ILE A 28 -38.76 12.21 41.35
CA ILE A 28 -37.87 13.10 42.08
C ILE A 28 -36.41 12.80 41.78
N TYR A 29 -35.59 13.84 41.70
CA TYR A 29 -34.14 13.72 41.48
C TYR A 29 -33.40 15.00 41.80
N GLN A 30 -32.08 14.90 41.94
CA GLN A 30 -31.15 16.03 41.99
C GLN A 30 -30.15 15.93 40.83
N VAL A 31 -29.75 17.10 40.31
CA VAL A 31 -28.75 17.17 39.24
C VAL A 31 -27.36 16.92 39.82
N SER A 32 -27.04 17.54 40.94
CA SER A 32 -25.85 17.37 41.77
C SER A 32 -26.26 17.51 43.24
N GLU A 33 -25.40 17.12 44.18
CA GLU A 33 -25.65 17.21 45.62
C GLU A 33 -26.01 18.64 46.06
N ASP A 34 -25.34 19.64 45.48
CA ASP A 34 -25.55 21.06 45.78
C ASP A 34 -26.82 21.65 45.14
N TYR A 35 -27.50 20.90 44.28
CA TYR A 35 -28.67 21.39 43.54
C TYR A 35 -29.98 21.00 44.25
N PRO A 36 -31.00 21.86 44.19
CA PRO A 36 -32.29 21.58 44.84
C PRO A 36 -32.98 20.36 44.24
N LEU A 37 -33.71 19.63 45.08
CA LEU A 37 -34.55 18.50 44.67
C LEU A 37 -35.58 18.94 43.61
N ARG A 38 -35.51 18.32 42.44
CA ARG A 38 -36.46 18.52 41.34
C ARG A 38 -37.59 17.51 41.44
N LYS A 39 -38.79 17.94 41.06
CA LYS A 39 -40.01 17.14 41.00
C LYS A 39 -40.58 17.24 39.59
N LYS A 40 -40.83 16.10 38.96
CA LYS A 40 -41.41 16.01 37.62
C LYS A 40 -42.68 15.18 37.68
N TYR A 41 -43.81 15.78 37.34
CA TYR A 41 -45.08 15.06 37.23
C TYR A 41 -44.98 14.04 36.07
N LEU A 42 -45.33 12.79 36.35
CA LEU A 42 -45.32 11.69 35.36
C LEU A 42 -46.70 11.34 34.82
N GLY A 43 -47.74 11.55 35.64
CA GLY A 43 -49.08 11.12 35.30
C GLY A 43 -49.94 10.89 36.54
N ASN A 44 -51.17 10.47 36.29
CA ASN A 44 -52.12 10.07 37.29
C ASN A 44 -52.70 8.68 36.97
N TRP A 45 -53.21 8.03 38.00
CA TRP A 45 -53.91 6.76 37.91
C TRP A 45 -55.23 6.85 38.65
N ASN A 46 -56.29 6.41 37.98
CA ASN A 46 -57.64 6.29 38.51
C ASN A 46 -58.15 4.86 38.30
N GLU A 47 -59.09 4.41 39.12
CA GLU A 47 -59.70 3.08 38.96
C GLU A 47 -60.53 2.96 37.68
N GLU A 48 -61.18 4.04 37.24
CA GLU A 48 -62.05 4.04 36.04
C GLU A 48 -61.26 4.18 34.72
N GLU A 49 -60.24 5.04 34.69
CA GLU A 49 -59.49 5.39 33.46
C GLU A 49 -58.14 4.67 33.34
N GLY A 50 -57.68 4.01 34.41
CA GLY A 50 -56.36 3.37 34.46
C GLY A 50 -55.21 4.37 34.56
N LEU A 51 -54.01 3.96 34.11
CA LEU A 51 -52.79 4.77 34.18
C LEU A 51 -52.71 5.73 32.99
N ASN A 52 -52.82 7.03 33.26
CA ASN A 52 -52.63 8.07 32.28
C ASN A 52 -51.26 8.75 32.48
N LEU A 53 -50.34 8.45 31.56
CA LEU A 53 -48.98 9.01 31.55
C LEU A 53 -48.90 10.14 30.54
N SER A 54 -48.29 11.26 30.95
CA SER A 54 -47.99 12.34 30.02
C SER A 54 -46.83 11.96 29.08
N GLY A 55 -47.03 12.10 27.76
CA GLY A 55 -46.08 11.66 26.73
C GLY A 55 -44.68 12.31 26.81
N ASN A 56 -43.65 11.59 26.36
CA ASN A 56 -42.21 11.94 26.35
C ASN A 56 -41.49 12.08 27.71
N GLN A 57 -42.08 11.64 28.82
CA GLN A 57 -41.58 11.98 30.15
C GLN A 57 -40.45 11.12 30.76
N TYR A 58 -40.05 10.02 30.13
CA TYR A 58 -39.05 9.12 30.74
C TYR A 58 -37.61 9.62 30.73
N PHE A 59 -37.32 10.70 30.02
CA PHE A 59 -35.96 11.16 29.83
C PHE A 59 -35.73 12.55 30.39
N ARG A 60 -34.73 12.65 31.26
CA ARG A 60 -34.13 13.91 31.71
C ARG A 60 -33.26 14.40 30.55
N ASN A 61 -33.43 15.65 30.15
CA ASN A 61 -32.83 16.25 28.96
C ASN A 61 -32.00 17.51 29.27
N SER A 62 -32.01 17.98 30.52
CA SER A 62 -31.38 19.22 30.94
C SER A 62 -30.61 19.02 32.24
N LEU A 63 -29.44 19.64 32.33
CA LEU A 63 -28.59 19.73 33.51
C LEU A 63 -28.76 21.07 34.25
N HIS A 64 -29.70 21.92 33.80
CA HIS A 64 -30.12 23.13 34.50
C HIS A 64 -28.98 24.09 34.88
N GLY A 65 -27.99 24.24 34.01
CA GLY A 65 -26.84 25.13 34.18
C GLY A 65 -25.76 24.58 35.11
N LEU A 66 -25.68 23.26 35.31
CA LEU A 66 -24.60 22.61 36.05
C LEU A 66 -23.24 23.02 35.49
N GLU A 67 -22.30 23.44 36.33
CA GLU A 67 -20.92 23.63 35.94
C GLU A 67 -20.17 22.30 35.90
N ILE A 68 -19.76 21.87 34.71
CA ILE A 68 -19.01 20.64 34.51
C ILE A 68 -17.53 20.97 34.31
N SER A 69 -16.74 20.73 35.34
CA SER A 69 -15.27 20.72 35.26
C SER A 69 -14.81 19.70 34.21
N SER A 70 -14.16 20.18 33.16
CA SER A 70 -13.72 19.39 32.02
C SER A 70 -12.25 19.63 31.72
N ALA A 71 -11.48 18.55 31.58
CA ALA A 71 -10.08 18.64 31.20
C ALA A 71 -9.90 18.85 29.69
N VAL A 72 -8.98 19.73 29.32
CA VAL A 72 -8.63 20.10 27.93
C VAL A 72 -7.12 20.00 27.77
N ILE A 73 -6.69 19.36 26.67
CA ILE A 73 -5.29 19.24 26.26
C ILE A 73 -5.05 20.26 25.15
N ASP A 74 -4.00 21.05 25.29
CA ASP A 74 -3.58 22.05 24.30
C ASP A 74 -2.76 21.36 23.19
N VAL A 75 -3.43 20.91 22.14
CA VAL A 75 -2.78 20.30 20.98
C VAL A 75 -2.87 21.27 19.81
N ARG A 76 -1.75 21.90 19.44
CA ARG A 76 -1.64 22.78 18.26
C ARG A 76 -1.85 22.05 16.93
N ALA A 77 -1.95 20.71 16.94
CA ALA A 77 -2.21 19.89 15.78
C ALA A 77 -3.67 19.38 15.75
N ILE A 78 -4.44 19.97 14.82
CA ILE A 78 -5.44 19.32 13.95
C ILE A 78 -6.86 19.10 14.49
N ILE A 79 -7.11 19.02 15.80
CA ILE A 79 -8.50 18.96 16.31
C ILE A 79 -8.72 20.13 17.25
N ILE A 80 -9.01 21.27 16.64
CA ILE A 80 -9.30 22.56 17.28
C ILE A 80 -10.25 22.35 18.47
N ILE A 81 -9.84 22.89 19.63
CA ILE A 81 -10.68 23.03 20.81
C ILE A 81 -10.81 24.53 21.10
N ILE A 82 -12.02 25.02 20.84
CA ILE A 82 -12.72 26.20 21.38
C ILE A 82 -11.97 27.55 21.43
N PRO A 83 -12.54 28.63 20.82
CA PRO A 83 -13.73 28.62 19.98
C PRO A 83 -13.31 28.26 18.55
N GLY A 84 -13.39 26.97 18.19
CA GLY A 84 -13.07 26.51 16.86
C GLY A 84 -12.96 24.98 16.75
N GLY A 85 -13.23 24.48 15.54
CA GLY A 85 -13.17 23.10 15.04
C GLY A 85 -13.89 22.00 15.80
N TYR A 86 -13.58 20.74 15.47
CA TYR A 86 -14.55 19.64 15.55
C TYR A 86 -15.05 19.39 16.96
N LEU A 87 -14.13 19.19 17.91
CA LEU A 87 -14.50 18.91 19.30
C LEU A 87 -15.08 20.15 19.97
N GLY A 88 -14.56 21.35 19.67
CA GLY A 88 -15.09 22.59 20.23
C GLY A 88 -16.53 22.90 19.81
N THR A 89 -16.83 22.77 18.51
CA THR A 89 -18.19 22.93 17.99
C THR A 89 -19.12 21.85 18.54
N LEU A 90 -18.65 20.60 18.61
CA LEU A 90 -19.42 19.50 19.21
C LEU A 90 -19.76 19.77 20.68
N TRP A 91 -18.80 20.30 21.44
CA TRP A 91 -19.02 20.68 22.84
C TRP A 91 -20.01 21.82 23.00
N SER A 92 -19.92 22.85 22.16
CA SER A 92 -20.89 23.96 22.17
C SER A 92 -22.31 23.48 21.88
N ILE A 93 -22.48 22.53 20.94
CA ILE A 93 -23.78 21.91 20.66
C ILE A 93 -24.29 21.16 21.89
N LEU A 94 -23.45 20.38 22.55
CA LEU A 94 -23.84 19.61 23.73
C LEU A 94 -24.14 20.52 24.92
N GLU A 95 -23.37 21.58 25.13
CA GLU A 95 -23.58 22.60 26.17
C GLU A 95 -24.96 23.25 26.02
N HIS A 96 -25.32 23.64 24.78
CA HIS A 96 -26.63 24.20 24.47
C HIS A 96 -27.77 23.17 24.60
N GLN A 97 -27.60 21.95 24.07
CA GLN A 97 -28.64 20.92 24.08
C GLN A 97 -28.95 20.39 25.49
N LEU A 98 -27.91 20.21 26.31
CA LEU A 98 -28.02 19.65 27.65
C LEU A 98 -28.11 20.73 28.74
N ASN A 99 -27.96 22.01 28.38
CA ASN A 99 -28.02 23.14 29.31
C ASN A 99 -27.10 22.95 30.52
N PHE A 100 -25.79 22.81 30.26
CA PHE A 100 -24.74 22.88 31.28
C PHE A 100 -23.78 24.02 30.94
N LYS A 101 -22.81 24.28 31.82
CA LYS A 101 -21.71 25.21 31.54
C LYS A 101 -20.39 24.48 31.69
N MET A 102 -19.48 24.62 30.73
CA MET A 102 -18.16 24.01 30.84
C MET A 102 -17.20 24.89 31.66
N LYS A 103 -16.52 24.29 32.64
CA LYS A 103 -15.36 24.88 33.30
C LYS A 103 -14.10 24.13 32.85
N TYR A 104 -13.26 24.77 32.04
CA TYR A 104 -12.07 24.11 31.51
C TYR A 104 -10.94 24.04 32.54
N SER A 105 -10.14 22.98 32.48
CA SER A 105 -8.91 22.80 33.26
C SER A 105 -7.87 22.12 32.40
N VAL A 106 -6.61 22.53 32.52
CA VAL A 106 -5.51 21.96 31.72
C VAL A 106 -4.67 21.04 32.62
N PRO A 107 -4.34 19.81 32.19
CA PRO A 107 -3.51 18.92 32.99
C PRO A 107 -2.10 19.48 33.17
N LYS A 108 -1.48 19.18 34.32
CA LYS A 108 -0.09 19.57 34.62
C LYS A 108 0.88 19.07 33.54
N VAL A 109 0.65 17.85 33.06
CA VAL A 109 1.33 17.26 31.91
C VAL A 109 0.36 17.29 30.74
N ASN A 110 0.67 18.10 29.72
CA ASN A 110 -0.20 18.29 28.55
C ASN A 110 -0.24 17.04 27.66
N SER A 111 -1.01 16.04 28.09
CA SER A 111 -1.11 14.73 27.44
C SER A 111 -2.48 14.10 27.71
N TRP A 112 -2.89 13.17 26.85
CA TRP A 112 -4.10 12.37 27.08
C TRP A 112 -4.01 11.54 28.35
N GLY A 113 -2.82 11.02 28.65
CA GLY A 113 -2.57 10.22 29.84
C GLY A 113 -2.19 8.79 29.48
N TRP A 114 -1.14 8.34 30.14
CA TRP A 114 -0.66 6.96 30.14
C TRP A 114 -0.48 6.50 31.58
N LYS A 115 -0.41 5.18 31.76
CA LYS A 115 -0.15 4.58 33.07
C LYS A 115 1.36 4.53 33.30
N THR A 116 1.82 5.11 34.40
CA THR A 116 3.23 5.06 34.81
C THR A 116 3.56 3.73 35.47
N GLU A 117 4.86 3.44 35.66
CA GLU A 117 5.34 2.26 36.41
C GLU A 117 4.81 2.23 37.85
N ASN A 118 4.51 3.39 38.43
CA ASN A 118 3.92 3.51 39.76
C ASN A 118 2.40 3.25 39.77
N GLU A 119 1.85 2.66 38.71
CA GLU A 119 0.42 2.37 38.52
C GLU A 119 -0.50 3.61 38.56
N THR A 120 0.06 4.82 38.44
CA THR A 120 -0.71 6.07 38.42
C THR A 120 -0.89 6.62 37.01
N TRP A 121 -2.06 7.18 36.74
CA TRP A 121 -2.37 7.80 35.45
C TRP A 121 -1.90 9.26 35.38
N THR A 122 -1.29 9.62 34.26
CA THR A 122 -0.90 11.00 33.95
C THR A 122 -1.96 11.73 33.13
N GLY A 123 -1.73 13.01 32.87
CA GLY A 123 -2.49 13.80 31.91
C GLY A 123 -3.98 13.90 32.25
N MET A 124 -4.80 14.01 31.20
CA MET A 124 -6.25 14.13 31.33
C MET A 124 -6.91 12.92 32.01
N ILE A 125 -6.50 11.68 31.68
CA ILE A 125 -7.04 10.48 32.32
C ILE A 125 -6.79 10.49 33.84
N GLY A 126 -5.59 10.89 34.27
CA GLY A 126 -5.26 11.01 35.70
C GLY A 126 -6.17 12.01 36.44
N MET A 127 -6.43 13.18 35.86
CA MET A 127 -7.32 14.17 36.47
C MET A 127 -8.75 13.64 36.64
N ILE A 128 -9.26 12.87 35.66
CA ILE A 128 -10.61 12.30 35.71
C ILE A 128 -10.68 11.17 36.75
N GLU A 129 -9.68 10.29 36.77
CA GLU A 129 -9.60 9.17 37.72
C GLU A 129 -9.53 9.67 39.17
N GLN A 130 -8.73 10.72 39.42
CA GLN A 130 -8.57 11.34 40.75
C GLN A 130 -9.77 12.20 41.17
N GLY A 131 -10.75 12.41 40.28
CA GLY A 131 -11.94 13.22 40.55
C GLY A 131 -11.68 14.73 40.58
N GLU A 132 -10.54 15.20 40.03
CA GLU A 132 -10.27 16.64 39.89
C GLU A 132 -11.20 17.29 38.86
N VAL A 133 -11.61 16.53 37.85
CA VAL A 133 -12.57 16.93 36.81
C VAL A 133 -13.60 15.82 36.58
N HIS A 134 -14.77 16.18 36.08
CA HIS A 134 -15.84 15.24 35.81
C HIS A 134 -15.67 14.51 34.47
N MET A 135 -15.05 15.16 33.48
CA MET A 135 -14.90 14.62 32.13
C MET A 135 -13.73 15.24 31.36
N GLY A 136 -13.35 14.63 30.24
CA GLY A 136 -12.43 15.21 29.26
C GLY A 136 -13.19 15.79 28.08
N ALA A 137 -12.97 17.07 27.82
CA ALA A 137 -13.44 17.75 26.62
C ALA A 137 -12.53 17.47 25.40
N SER A 138 -11.27 17.09 25.64
CA SER A 138 -10.43 16.49 24.61
C SER A 138 -10.81 15.03 24.45
N ALA A 139 -11.41 14.67 23.33
CA ALA A 139 -11.68 13.26 23.05
C ALA A 139 -10.37 12.47 22.95
N VAL A 140 -10.42 11.20 23.33
CA VAL A 140 -9.26 10.31 23.39
C VAL A 140 -9.64 8.95 22.83
N PHE A 141 -8.66 8.25 22.26
CA PHE A 141 -8.88 6.87 21.86
C PHE A 141 -9.08 5.96 23.06
N ILE A 142 -10.11 5.13 22.97
CA ILE A 142 -10.42 4.09 23.94
C ILE A 142 -9.33 3.00 23.84
N THR A 143 -8.68 2.72 24.96
CA THR A 143 -7.78 1.57 25.15
C THR A 143 -8.24 0.77 26.35
N GLN A 144 -7.84 -0.50 26.43
CA GLN A 144 -8.21 -1.39 27.55
C GLN A 144 -7.77 -0.78 28.90
N GLY A 145 -6.52 -0.32 28.99
CA GLY A 145 -6.02 0.34 30.20
C GLY A 145 -6.85 1.56 30.61
N ARG A 146 -7.18 2.45 29.66
CA ARG A 146 -7.97 3.66 29.98
C ARG A 146 -9.41 3.32 30.38
N ALA A 147 -10.02 2.31 29.77
CA ALA A 147 -11.38 1.86 30.13
C ALA A 147 -11.45 1.25 31.53
N GLN A 148 -10.33 0.80 32.10
CA GLN A 148 -10.26 0.40 33.50
C GLN A 148 -10.21 1.60 34.45
N ALA A 149 -9.64 2.73 34.04
CA ALA A 149 -9.51 3.94 34.87
C ALA A 149 -10.77 4.82 34.83
N VAL A 150 -11.32 5.02 33.63
CA VAL A 150 -12.44 5.93 33.38
C VAL A 150 -13.52 5.26 32.52
N ASP A 151 -14.73 5.82 32.57
CA ASP A 151 -15.76 5.46 31.62
C ASP A 151 -15.64 6.29 30.34
N PHE A 152 -16.29 5.83 29.27
CA PHE A 152 -16.37 6.55 28.01
C PHE A 152 -17.81 6.79 27.61
N THR A 153 -18.05 7.94 26.97
CA THR A 153 -19.30 8.16 26.25
C THR A 153 -19.35 7.26 25.00
N MET A 154 -20.49 7.23 24.33
CA MET A 154 -20.61 6.58 23.03
C MET A 154 -19.53 7.15 22.09
N PRO A 155 -18.79 6.28 21.36
CA PRO A 155 -17.78 6.72 20.40
C PRO A 155 -18.30 7.85 19.51
N LEU A 156 -17.43 8.80 19.20
CA LEU A 156 -17.72 9.89 18.27
C LEU A 156 -17.44 9.43 16.85
N LEU A 157 -16.21 8.96 16.63
CA LEU A 157 -15.63 8.57 15.35
C LEU A 157 -14.80 7.30 15.51
N ASP A 158 -14.66 6.57 14.42
CA ASP A 158 -13.79 5.41 14.27
C ASP A 158 -12.63 5.73 13.32
N PHE A 159 -11.45 5.19 13.65
CA PHE A 159 -10.24 5.37 12.87
C PHE A 159 -9.62 4.00 12.61
N GLY A 160 -9.49 3.67 11.33
CA GLY A 160 -8.72 2.52 10.88
C GLY A 160 -7.23 2.81 10.95
N TYR A 161 -6.46 1.89 11.53
CA TYR A 161 -5.00 1.98 11.62
C TYR A 161 -4.34 1.10 10.58
N THR A 162 -3.27 1.62 9.98
CA THR A 162 -2.50 0.95 8.94
C THR A 162 -1.02 1.34 9.04
N LEU A 163 -0.15 0.62 8.32
CA LEU A 163 1.27 0.91 8.21
C LEU A 163 1.54 1.79 7.00
N PHE A 164 2.36 2.82 7.22
CA PHE A 164 2.90 3.70 6.20
C PHE A 164 4.39 3.43 6.02
N ILE A 165 4.82 3.29 4.77
CA ILE A 165 6.23 3.09 4.40
C ILE A 165 6.62 4.04 3.27
N GLU A 166 7.91 4.26 3.08
CA GLU A 166 8.41 4.87 1.85
C GLU A 166 8.05 3.97 0.65
N LYS A 167 7.51 4.59 -0.42
CA LYS A 167 7.18 3.90 -1.67
C LYS A 167 8.45 3.15 -2.13
N PRO A 168 8.40 1.82 -2.25
CA PRO A 168 9.54 1.04 -2.72
C PRO A 168 9.99 1.56 -4.08
N ASN A 169 11.29 1.66 -4.27
CA ASN A 169 11.84 2.25 -5.49
C ASN A 169 11.52 1.35 -6.70
N PRO A 170 10.71 1.80 -7.69
CA PRO A 170 10.24 0.94 -8.80
C PRO A 170 11.38 0.43 -9.69
N TYR A 171 12.56 1.07 -9.63
CA TYR A 171 13.71 0.71 -10.46
C TYR A 171 14.26 -0.71 -10.20
N LYS A 172 13.94 -1.35 -9.06
CA LYS A 172 14.29 -2.77 -8.86
C LYS A 172 13.55 -3.71 -9.82
N MET A 173 12.43 -3.30 -10.41
CA MET A 173 11.63 -4.12 -11.34
C MET A 173 11.97 -3.93 -12.82
N ALA A 174 12.64 -2.82 -13.19
CA ALA A 174 12.80 -2.39 -14.59
C ALA A 174 13.52 -3.38 -15.51
N TRP A 175 14.44 -4.21 -14.99
CA TRP A 175 15.17 -5.19 -15.82
C TRP A 175 14.26 -6.28 -16.40
N ASN A 176 13.19 -6.65 -15.70
CA ASN A 176 12.26 -7.70 -16.13
C ASN A 176 11.03 -7.15 -16.88
N SER A 177 10.84 -5.82 -16.94
CA SER A 177 9.62 -5.20 -17.50
C SER A 177 9.36 -5.50 -18.98
N LEU A 178 10.40 -5.82 -19.76
CA LEU A 178 10.24 -6.22 -21.18
C LEU A 178 10.04 -7.73 -21.36
N ILE A 179 10.30 -8.55 -20.33
CA ILE A 179 10.09 -10.00 -20.37
C ILE A 179 8.76 -10.38 -19.74
N SER A 180 8.34 -9.63 -18.71
CA SER A 180 7.12 -9.83 -17.93
C SER A 180 5.79 -9.85 -18.70
N PRO A 181 5.63 -9.20 -19.88
CA PRO A 181 4.33 -9.22 -20.57
C PRO A 181 3.89 -10.63 -21.00
N PHE A 182 4.85 -11.54 -21.22
CA PHE A 182 4.59 -12.94 -21.54
C PHE A 182 5.10 -13.85 -20.42
N THR A 183 4.29 -14.86 -20.08
CA THR A 183 4.71 -15.92 -19.17
C THR A 183 5.82 -16.76 -19.80
N LEU A 184 6.60 -17.46 -18.98
CA LEU A 184 7.67 -18.34 -19.46
C LEU A 184 7.14 -19.38 -20.46
N GLU A 185 5.94 -19.90 -20.22
CA GLU A 185 5.25 -20.84 -21.12
C GLU A 185 5.01 -20.22 -22.50
N MET A 186 4.58 -18.95 -22.54
CA MET A 186 4.32 -18.23 -23.79
C MET A 186 5.60 -17.91 -24.57
N TRP A 187 6.70 -17.65 -23.88
CA TRP A 187 8.02 -17.52 -24.51
C TRP A 187 8.46 -18.83 -25.16
N TRP A 188 8.30 -19.96 -24.45
CA TRP A 188 8.64 -21.28 -25.00
C TRP A 188 7.77 -21.66 -26.19
N THR A 189 6.46 -21.43 -26.14
CA THR A 189 5.57 -21.71 -27.27
C THR A 189 5.91 -20.84 -28.49
N SER A 190 6.30 -19.58 -28.28
CA SER A 190 6.79 -18.70 -29.34
C SER A 190 8.05 -19.26 -30.00
N CYS A 191 9.06 -19.67 -29.22
CA CYS A 191 10.28 -20.31 -29.74
C CYS A 191 10.00 -21.63 -30.48
N VAL A 192 9.11 -22.47 -29.95
CA VAL A 192 8.70 -23.72 -30.62
C VAL A 192 7.99 -23.42 -31.93
N SER A 193 7.10 -22.42 -31.97
CA SER A 193 6.39 -22.04 -33.19
C SER A 193 7.35 -21.58 -34.30
N LEU A 194 8.40 -20.81 -33.96
CA LEU A 194 9.47 -20.42 -34.88
C LEU A 194 10.16 -21.63 -35.52
N ILE A 195 10.54 -22.61 -34.70
CA ILE A 195 11.22 -23.83 -35.17
C ILE A 195 10.29 -24.65 -36.06
N VAL A 196 9.04 -24.83 -35.65
CA VAL A 196 8.03 -25.59 -36.39
C VAL A 196 7.75 -24.96 -37.75
N ILE A 197 7.56 -23.63 -37.82
CA ILE A 197 7.35 -22.90 -39.08
C ILE A 197 8.59 -23.03 -39.98
N THR A 198 9.80 -22.94 -39.42
CA THR A 198 11.05 -23.12 -40.18
C THR A 198 11.14 -24.51 -40.80
N ILE A 199 10.75 -25.56 -40.06
CA ILE A 199 10.72 -26.94 -40.57
C ILE A 199 9.68 -27.09 -41.69
N PHE A 200 8.47 -26.53 -41.52
CA PHE A 200 7.45 -26.58 -42.57
C PHE A 200 7.88 -25.85 -43.84
N LEU A 201 8.54 -24.70 -43.69
CA LEU A 201 9.08 -23.95 -44.82
C LEU A 201 10.20 -24.71 -45.54
N TRP A 202 11.08 -25.35 -44.77
CA TRP A 202 12.14 -26.22 -45.30
C TRP A 202 11.56 -27.40 -46.08
N LEU A 203 10.57 -28.11 -45.52
CA LEU A 203 9.88 -29.22 -46.19
C LEU A 203 9.19 -28.76 -47.47
N ALA A 204 8.53 -27.59 -47.46
CA ALA A 204 7.83 -27.05 -48.62
C ALA A 204 8.80 -26.67 -49.76
N LEU A 205 9.99 -26.16 -49.43
CA LEU A 205 11.01 -25.76 -50.41
C LEU A 205 11.81 -26.95 -50.96
N HIS A 206 12.04 -27.98 -50.14
CA HIS A 206 12.78 -29.20 -50.54
C HIS A 206 11.87 -30.30 -51.10
N HIS A 207 10.58 -30.02 -51.31
CA HIS A 207 9.66 -30.99 -51.89
C HIS A 207 10.05 -31.31 -53.36
N PRO A 208 10.12 -32.60 -53.75
CA PRO A 208 10.67 -33.02 -55.06
C PRO A 208 9.92 -32.46 -56.27
N LEU A 209 8.62 -32.14 -56.13
CA LEU A 209 7.82 -31.50 -57.20
C LEU A 209 8.29 -30.08 -57.57
N TYR A 210 9.10 -29.45 -56.72
CA TYR A 210 9.47 -28.04 -56.83
C TYR A 210 11.00 -27.84 -56.93
N ASN A 211 11.74 -28.94 -57.05
CA ASN A 211 13.21 -28.96 -57.09
C ASN A 211 13.76 -28.58 -58.48
N ASN A 212 13.31 -27.46 -59.05
CA ASN A 212 13.86 -26.89 -60.28
C ASN A 212 14.86 -25.77 -59.93
N ASN A 213 16.06 -26.21 -59.55
CA ASN A 213 17.34 -25.49 -59.50
C ASN A 213 17.31 -24.00 -59.88
N LYS A 214 17.33 -23.08 -58.88
CA LYS A 214 18.13 -21.83 -58.92
C LYS A 214 18.66 -21.34 -57.56
N HIS A 215 18.03 -21.67 -56.42
CA HIS A 215 18.54 -21.26 -55.09
C HIS A 215 18.34 -22.37 -54.05
N HIS A 216 19.43 -22.93 -53.51
CA HIS A 216 19.36 -23.79 -52.33
C HIS A 216 19.47 -22.89 -51.10
N HIS A 217 18.36 -22.65 -50.41
CA HIS A 217 18.38 -21.96 -49.12
C HIS A 217 18.87 -22.93 -48.06
N THR A 218 19.85 -22.53 -47.25
CA THR A 218 20.27 -23.32 -46.10
C THR A 218 19.21 -23.21 -44.99
N LEU A 219 19.19 -24.19 -44.07
CA LEU A 219 18.26 -24.16 -42.93
C LEU A 219 18.46 -22.90 -42.06
N THR A 220 19.69 -22.38 -42.00
CA THR A 220 20.01 -21.11 -41.33
C THR A 220 19.41 -19.90 -42.04
N ASP A 221 19.38 -19.89 -43.38
CA ASP A 221 18.75 -18.79 -44.14
C ASP A 221 17.24 -18.77 -43.90
N LEU A 222 16.61 -19.95 -43.88
CA LEU A 222 15.18 -20.08 -43.61
C LEU A 222 14.82 -19.68 -42.18
N LEU A 223 15.66 -20.06 -41.21
CA LEU A 223 15.50 -19.64 -39.82
C LEU A 223 15.59 -18.12 -39.69
N MET A 224 16.57 -17.49 -40.35
CA MET A 224 16.71 -16.02 -40.36
C MET A 224 15.52 -15.33 -41.03
N SER A 225 14.99 -15.89 -42.12
CA SER A 225 13.76 -15.38 -42.76
C SER A 225 12.54 -15.45 -41.83
N VAL A 226 12.35 -16.56 -41.11
CA VAL A 226 11.22 -16.75 -40.19
C VAL A 226 11.36 -15.83 -38.97
N ILE A 227 12.58 -15.65 -38.45
CA ILE A 227 12.89 -14.65 -37.43
C ILE A 227 12.54 -13.24 -37.93
N GLY A 228 12.87 -12.90 -39.18
CA GLY A 228 12.49 -11.64 -39.82
C GLY A 228 10.98 -11.41 -39.81
N ILE A 229 10.18 -12.44 -40.15
CA ILE A 229 8.71 -12.37 -40.11
C ILE A 229 8.19 -12.07 -38.69
N PHE A 230 8.76 -12.70 -37.66
CA PHE A 230 8.39 -12.45 -36.26
C PHE A 230 8.76 -11.03 -35.79
N PHE A 231 9.84 -10.47 -36.33
CA PHE A 231 10.22 -9.07 -36.14
C PHE A 231 9.51 -8.10 -37.10
N GLN A 232 8.48 -8.55 -37.81
CA GLN A 232 7.71 -7.77 -38.78
C GLN A 232 8.53 -7.18 -39.94
N GLN A 233 9.67 -7.81 -40.23
CA GLN A 233 10.48 -7.47 -41.38
C GLN A 233 9.98 -8.21 -42.62
N GLY A 234 10.09 -7.55 -43.77
CA GLY A 234 9.78 -8.17 -45.05
C GLY A 234 10.70 -9.35 -45.35
N ASN A 235 10.21 -10.31 -46.14
CA ASN A 235 10.98 -11.48 -46.53
C ASN A 235 11.23 -11.48 -48.05
N GLU A 236 12.44 -11.80 -48.49
CA GLU A 236 12.85 -11.82 -49.89
C GLU A 236 12.60 -13.17 -50.59
N LEU A 237 11.97 -14.14 -49.92
CA LEU A 237 11.73 -15.47 -50.51
C LEU A 237 10.79 -15.40 -51.72
N CYS A 238 11.23 -15.98 -52.84
CA CYS A 238 10.44 -16.04 -54.07
C CYS A 238 9.26 -17.03 -53.93
N HIS A 239 8.03 -16.52 -53.97
CA HIS A 239 6.79 -17.29 -53.76
C HIS A 239 6.27 -17.98 -55.04
N GLN A 240 6.90 -19.07 -55.48
CA GLN A 240 6.47 -19.77 -56.72
C GLN A 240 5.39 -20.86 -56.48
N SER A 241 5.13 -21.33 -55.24
CA SER A 241 4.08 -22.30 -54.89
C SER A 241 3.04 -21.77 -53.90
N ILE A 242 1.78 -22.21 -54.07
CA ILE A 242 0.67 -21.92 -53.15
C ILE A 242 0.96 -22.46 -51.74
N SER A 243 1.58 -23.64 -51.62
CA SER A 243 1.90 -24.23 -50.33
C SER A 243 2.85 -23.35 -49.51
N ILE A 244 3.88 -22.79 -50.15
CA ILE A 244 4.84 -21.86 -49.52
C ILE A 244 4.12 -20.58 -49.10
N ARG A 245 3.21 -20.06 -49.93
CA ARG A 245 2.41 -18.87 -49.60
C ARG A 245 1.54 -19.08 -48.38
N ILE A 246 0.92 -20.26 -48.22
CA ILE A 246 0.11 -20.60 -47.05
C ILE A 246 0.99 -20.68 -45.78
N VAL A 247 2.17 -21.29 -45.85
CA VAL A 247 3.11 -21.35 -44.72
C VAL A 247 3.57 -19.94 -44.33
N ILE A 248 3.88 -19.08 -45.30
CA ILE A 248 4.28 -17.70 -45.02
C ILE A 248 3.11 -16.89 -44.46
N LEU A 249 1.90 -17.05 -45.00
CA LEU A 249 0.69 -16.36 -44.51
C LEU A 249 0.36 -16.77 -43.07
N THR A 250 0.47 -18.06 -42.74
CA THR A 250 0.25 -18.56 -41.37
C THR A 250 1.34 -18.06 -40.43
N ALA A 251 2.60 -18.00 -40.88
CA ALA A 251 3.70 -17.42 -40.11
C ALA A 251 3.49 -15.92 -39.84
N THR A 252 3.12 -15.14 -40.85
CA THR A 252 2.88 -13.70 -40.70
C THR A 252 1.67 -13.41 -39.81
N LEU A 253 0.59 -14.17 -39.94
CA LEU A 253 -0.58 -14.04 -39.06
C LEU A 253 -0.23 -14.37 -37.61
N THR A 254 0.53 -15.44 -37.38
CA THR A 254 0.98 -15.83 -36.05
C THR A 254 1.87 -14.76 -35.43
N ALA A 255 2.87 -14.28 -36.18
CA ALA A 255 3.75 -13.19 -35.76
C ALA A 255 2.98 -11.90 -35.42
N PHE A 256 2.00 -11.54 -36.25
CA PHE A 256 1.18 -10.36 -36.03
C PHE A 256 0.36 -10.45 -34.74
N ILE A 257 -0.31 -11.59 -34.50
CA ILE A 257 -1.11 -11.80 -33.28
C ILE A 257 -0.22 -11.75 -32.03
N LEU A 258 0.93 -12.42 -32.07
CA LEU A 258 1.89 -12.41 -30.95
C LEU A 258 2.41 -11.00 -30.67
N TYR A 259 2.78 -10.25 -31.71
CA TYR A 259 3.23 -8.87 -31.54
C TYR A 259 2.14 -7.96 -30.98
N ALA A 260 0.92 -8.05 -31.54
CA ALA A 260 -0.20 -7.23 -31.09
C ALA A 260 -0.55 -7.52 -29.62
N GLY A 261 -0.55 -8.80 -29.23
CA GLY A 261 -0.74 -9.24 -27.85
C GLY A 261 0.34 -8.70 -26.91
N TYR A 262 1.61 -8.91 -27.27
CA TYR A 262 2.76 -8.41 -26.50
C TYR A 262 2.70 -6.89 -26.32
N SER A 263 2.47 -6.15 -27.42
CA SER A 263 2.39 -4.69 -27.43
C SER A 263 1.26 -4.18 -26.52
N ALA A 264 0.07 -4.78 -26.60
CA ALA A 264 -1.06 -4.42 -25.76
C ALA A 264 -0.79 -4.67 -24.26
N THR A 265 -0.19 -5.83 -23.92
CA THR A 265 0.16 -6.15 -22.53
C THR A 265 1.27 -5.25 -21.98
N LEU A 266 2.29 -4.95 -22.78
CA LEU A 266 3.36 -4.04 -22.40
C LEU A 266 2.83 -2.61 -22.19
N LEU A 267 1.93 -2.14 -23.07
CA LEU A 267 1.29 -0.84 -22.92
C LEU A 267 0.44 -0.77 -21.65
N SER A 268 -0.34 -1.82 -21.35
CA SER A 268 -1.11 -1.88 -20.11
C SER A 268 -0.22 -1.85 -18.86
N PHE A 269 0.91 -2.57 -18.90
CA PHE A 269 1.87 -2.60 -17.79
C PHE A 269 2.54 -1.24 -17.58
N LEU A 270 2.94 -0.56 -18.66
CA LEU A 270 3.52 0.79 -18.60
C LEU A 270 2.49 1.86 -18.19
N ALA A 271 1.21 1.65 -18.52
CA ALA A 271 0.14 2.58 -18.18
C ALA A 271 -0.33 2.44 -16.72
N THR A 272 -0.05 1.31 -16.06
CA THR A 272 -0.48 1.06 -14.68
C THR A 272 0.71 1.17 -13.72
N ASP A 273 0.71 2.22 -12.89
CA ASP A 273 1.65 2.36 -11.77
C ASP A 273 1.18 1.46 -10.61
N VAL A 274 1.32 0.14 -10.78
CA VAL A 274 1.04 -0.81 -9.70
C VAL A 274 2.25 -0.86 -8.78
N ASP A 275 2.14 -0.16 -7.66
CA ASP A 275 3.09 -0.33 -6.55
C ASP A 275 3.00 -1.76 -6.03
N GLU A 276 3.96 -2.60 -6.40
CA GLU A 276 4.19 -3.88 -5.74
C GLU A 276 4.74 -3.60 -4.33
N MET A 277 3.81 -3.42 -3.40
CA MET A 277 4.11 -3.27 -1.98
C MET A 277 4.73 -4.57 -1.44
N PRO A 278 5.75 -4.49 -0.56
CA PRO A 278 6.43 -5.67 -0.02
C PRO A 278 5.51 -6.57 0.81
N PHE A 279 4.46 -5.99 1.40
CA PHE A 279 3.45 -6.69 2.19
C PHE A 279 2.14 -5.91 2.14
N ARG A 280 1.02 -6.63 2.29
CA ARG A 280 -0.35 -6.07 2.36
C ARG A 280 -1.07 -6.42 3.67
N SER A 281 -0.61 -7.44 4.36
CA SER A 281 -1.14 -7.89 5.66
C SER A 281 -0.09 -7.78 6.77
N LEU A 282 -0.55 -7.79 8.03
CA LEU A 282 0.35 -7.83 9.18
C LEU A 282 1.20 -9.11 9.22
N GLN A 283 0.64 -10.23 8.75
CA GLN A 283 1.36 -11.50 8.67
C GLN A 283 2.51 -11.41 7.66
N GLU A 284 2.26 -10.89 6.45
CA GLU A 284 3.30 -10.67 5.44
C GLU A 284 4.37 -9.68 5.93
N PHE A 285 3.97 -8.64 6.67
CA PHE A 285 4.92 -7.71 7.30
C PHE A 285 5.86 -8.41 8.29
N LEU A 286 5.32 -9.30 9.13
CA LEU A 286 6.11 -10.07 10.09
C LEU A 286 7.06 -11.05 9.39
N ASP A 287 6.60 -11.67 8.30
CA ASP A 287 7.35 -12.66 7.54
C ASP A 287 8.47 -12.02 6.70
N ASP A 288 8.26 -10.79 6.18
CA ASP A 288 9.30 -10.03 5.48
C ASP A 288 10.43 -9.58 6.42
N GLY A 289 10.07 -9.00 7.58
CA GLY A 289 11.01 -8.64 8.64
C GLY A 289 12.07 -7.58 8.28
N GLN A 290 12.01 -6.95 7.11
CA GLN A 290 12.97 -5.91 6.70
C GLN A 290 12.66 -4.55 7.33
N TYR A 291 11.39 -4.32 7.67
CA TYR A 291 10.91 -3.05 8.20
C TYR A 291 10.73 -3.12 9.71
N LYS A 292 11.18 -2.09 10.42
CA LYS A 292 10.90 -1.92 11.85
C LYS A 292 9.59 -1.17 12.05
N LEU A 293 8.74 -1.71 12.92
CA LEU A 293 7.48 -1.10 13.31
C LEU A 293 7.74 0.08 14.24
N GLY A 294 7.00 1.16 14.08
CA GLY A 294 6.93 2.17 15.12
C GLY A 294 5.67 3.01 15.08
N CYS A 295 5.38 3.63 16.20
CA CYS A 295 4.27 4.56 16.41
C CYS A 295 4.75 5.69 17.32
N ILE A 296 3.90 6.67 17.59
CA ILE A 296 4.25 7.71 18.55
C ILE A 296 4.49 7.09 19.93
N LYS A 297 5.54 7.55 20.62
CA LYS A 297 5.87 7.10 21.98
C LYS A 297 4.73 7.45 22.95
N ASP A 298 4.40 6.52 23.86
CA ASP A 298 3.36 6.68 24.89
C ASP A 298 1.97 7.05 24.33
N SER A 299 1.73 6.72 23.06
CA SER A 299 0.48 7.01 22.36
C SER A 299 -0.57 5.92 22.60
N ALA A 300 -1.80 6.17 22.14
CA ALA A 300 -2.87 5.19 22.29
C ALA A 300 -2.57 3.91 21.50
N GLU A 301 -1.96 4.05 20.32
CA GLU A 301 -1.53 2.98 19.43
C GLU A 301 -0.45 2.11 20.07
N TYR A 302 0.53 2.75 20.73
CA TYR A 302 1.60 2.05 21.44
C TYR A 302 1.03 1.10 22.50
N PHE A 303 0.17 1.62 23.37
CA PHE A 303 -0.47 0.81 24.41
C PHE A 303 -1.47 -0.20 23.83
N PHE A 304 -2.16 0.13 22.74
CA PHE A 304 -3.07 -0.79 22.07
C PHE A 304 -2.33 -2.02 21.54
N LEU A 305 -1.14 -1.84 20.93
CA LEU A 305 -0.30 -2.94 20.48
C LEU A 305 0.27 -3.74 21.64
N ARG A 306 0.81 -3.07 22.66
CA ARG A 306 1.45 -3.70 23.83
C ARG A 306 0.47 -4.59 24.61
N ASP A 307 -0.74 -4.07 24.83
CA ASP A 307 -1.76 -4.71 25.67
C ASP A 307 -2.73 -5.58 24.83
N SER A 308 -2.44 -5.80 23.54
CA SER A 308 -3.31 -6.57 22.66
C SER A 308 -3.37 -8.05 23.04
N GLU A 309 -4.56 -8.64 23.00
CA GLU A 309 -4.78 -10.10 23.14
C GLU A 309 -4.60 -10.84 21.81
N ASP A 310 -4.48 -10.12 20.68
CA ASP A 310 -4.25 -10.72 19.37
C ASP A 310 -2.78 -11.18 19.26
N PRO A 311 -2.53 -12.48 19.03
CA PRO A 311 -1.17 -13.01 18.94
C PRO A 311 -0.34 -12.36 17.83
N LEU A 312 -0.96 -11.92 16.72
CA LEU A 312 -0.23 -11.27 15.62
C LEU A 312 0.21 -9.85 15.98
N LEU A 313 -0.67 -9.08 16.62
CA LEU A 313 -0.34 -7.72 17.08
C LEU A 313 0.72 -7.76 18.20
N GLN A 314 0.58 -8.72 19.11
CA GLN A 314 1.55 -8.92 20.17
C GLN A 314 2.92 -9.33 19.60
N ARG A 315 2.94 -10.24 18.61
CA ARG A 315 4.17 -10.63 17.92
C ARG A 315 4.83 -9.46 17.19
N ALA A 316 4.04 -8.61 16.53
CA ALA A 316 4.54 -7.39 15.89
C ALA A 316 5.16 -6.41 16.89
N PHE A 317 4.54 -6.26 18.06
CA PHE A 317 5.08 -5.45 19.14
C PHE A 317 6.39 -6.03 19.70
N THR A 318 6.50 -7.34 19.90
CA THR A 318 7.70 -7.95 20.50
C THR A 318 8.87 -8.13 19.53
N GLU A 319 8.61 -8.48 18.27
CA GLU A 319 9.66 -8.84 17.30
C GLU A 319 10.12 -7.65 16.45
N GLN A 320 9.21 -6.73 16.08
CA GLN A 320 9.49 -5.69 15.08
C GLN A 320 9.47 -4.26 15.61
N MET A 321 9.02 -4.02 16.84
CA MET A 321 8.99 -2.66 17.40
C MET A 321 10.41 -2.06 17.47
N ASN A 322 10.54 -0.84 16.96
CA ASN A 322 11.79 -0.10 17.03
C ASN A 322 12.06 0.37 18.47
N ASN A 323 13.33 0.37 18.87
CA ASN A 323 13.76 0.86 20.18
C ASN A 323 13.61 2.39 20.28
N GLU A 324 13.84 3.09 19.17
CA GLU A 324 13.71 4.54 19.08
C GLU A 324 12.37 4.89 18.43
N LEU A 325 11.42 5.35 19.25
CA LEU A 325 10.09 5.76 18.81
C LEU A 325 9.99 7.28 18.64
N PRO A 326 9.28 7.77 17.61
CA PRO A 326 9.08 9.19 17.41
C PRO A 326 8.18 9.80 18.49
N GLU A 327 8.47 11.04 18.90
CA GLU A 327 7.63 11.78 19.85
C GLU A 327 6.53 12.59 19.16
N THR A 328 6.72 12.95 17.89
CA THR A 328 5.76 13.71 17.09
C THR A 328 5.54 13.08 15.72
N ASN A 329 4.43 13.46 15.07
CA ASN A 329 4.11 13.01 13.72
C ASN A 329 5.20 13.39 12.71
N GLU A 330 5.78 14.59 12.83
CA GLU A 330 6.81 15.10 11.91
C GLU A 330 8.08 14.24 11.98
N LYS A 331 8.51 13.87 13.19
CA LYS A 331 9.64 12.96 13.38
C LYS A 331 9.32 11.56 12.85
N GLY A 332 8.07 11.10 12.99
CA GLY A 332 7.61 9.84 12.39
C GLY A 332 7.74 9.85 10.86
N ILE A 333 7.34 10.95 10.20
CA ILE A 333 7.49 11.13 8.74
C ILE A 333 8.96 11.10 8.33
N GLU A 334 9.83 11.78 9.08
CA GLU A 334 11.27 11.79 8.81
C GLU A 334 11.90 10.38 8.92
N MET A 335 11.49 9.60 9.93
CA MET A 335 11.99 8.23 10.12
C MET A 335 11.56 7.29 8.98
N ILE A 336 10.35 7.45 8.43
CA ILE A 336 9.88 6.70 7.25
C ILE A 336 10.80 6.96 6.05
N CYS A 337 11.21 8.21 5.82
CA CYS A 337 12.01 8.58 4.65
C CYS A 337 13.50 8.22 4.78
N ASN A 338 14.02 8.10 6.00
CA ASN A 338 15.46 7.90 6.23
C ASN A 338 15.84 6.44 6.49
N SER A 339 14.88 5.56 6.79
CA SER A 339 15.14 4.19 7.21
C SER A 339 14.02 3.23 6.79
N SER A 340 14.29 1.91 6.83
CA SER A 340 13.28 0.87 6.63
C SER A 340 12.31 0.82 7.82
N PHE A 341 11.43 1.82 7.90
CA PHE A 341 10.53 2.05 9.02
C PHE A 341 9.08 2.03 8.55
N ALA A 342 8.28 1.20 9.20
CA ALA A 342 6.84 1.09 9.00
C ALA A 342 6.13 1.83 10.14
N PHE A 343 5.55 2.98 9.81
CA PHE A 343 4.89 3.83 10.79
C PHE A 343 3.40 3.48 10.91
N LEU A 344 2.98 3.12 12.11
CA LEU A 344 1.58 2.82 12.43
C LEU A 344 0.82 4.11 12.76
N ALA A 345 -0.16 4.42 11.93
CA ALA A 345 -0.94 5.65 12.04
C ALA A 345 -2.38 5.43 11.51
N PRO A 346 -3.34 6.32 11.86
CA PRO A 346 -4.68 6.23 11.31
C PRO A 346 -4.66 6.51 9.78
N GLU A 347 -5.58 5.94 9.01
CA GLU A 347 -5.66 6.10 7.54
C GLU A 347 -5.64 7.58 7.10
N LYS A 348 -6.21 8.48 7.91
CA LYS A 348 -6.23 9.94 7.64
C LYS A 348 -4.88 10.64 7.85
N PHE A 349 -3.86 9.94 8.33
CA PHE A 349 -2.49 10.42 8.45
C PHE A 349 -1.91 10.88 7.11
N ILE A 350 -2.40 10.33 5.99
CA ILE A 350 -1.98 10.71 4.63
C ILE A 350 -2.00 12.23 4.36
N LEU A 351 -2.88 12.97 5.04
CA LEU A 351 -3.02 14.42 4.88
C LEU A 351 -1.89 15.20 5.57
N LEU A 352 -1.32 14.65 6.63
CA LEU A 352 -0.13 15.19 7.28
C LEU A 352 1.14 14.97 6.46
N MET A 353 1.12 14.04 5.49
CA MET A 353 2.29 13.72 4.67
C MET A 353 2.54 14.72 3.53
N SER A 354 1.68 15.74 3.37
CA SER A 354 1.86 16.78 2.34
C SER A 354 3.18 17.55 2.44
N ASN A 355 3.79 17.59 3.63
CA ASN A 355 5.10 18.19 3.89
C ASN A 355 6.26 17.16 3.90
N ALA A 356 6.02 15.90 3.52
CA ALA A 356 7.06 14.87 3.51
C ALA A 356 8.07 15.09 2.37
N THR A 357 9.34 14.74 2.62
CA THR A 357 10.42 14.82 1.63
C THR A 357 10.47 13.62 0.70
N CYS A 358 9.88 12.49 1.10
CA CYS A 358 9.79 11.26 0.31
C CYS A 358 8.34 10.91 -0.05
N ASN A 359 8.16 9.98 -1.00
CA ASN A 359 6.85 9.50 -1.41
C ASN A 359 6.39 8.38 -0.46
N ILE A 360 5.45 8.67 0.44
CA ILE A 360 4.96 7.71 1.44
C ILE A 360 3.67 7.08 0.95
N ARG A 361 3.54 5.75 1.10
CA ARG A 361 2.34 4.98 0.73
C ARG A 361 1.84 4.14 1.89
N VAL A 362 0.53 3.87 1.86
CA VAL A 362 -0.10 2.89 2.74
C VAL A 362 0.32 1.49 2.31
N ALA A 363 0.96 0.74 3.20
CA ALA A 363 1.43 -0.62 2.93
C ALA A 363 0.34 -1.66 3.13
N THR A 364 -0.39 -1.57 4.25
CA THR A 364 -1.32 -2.62 4.67
C THR A 364 -2.78 -2.22 4.50
N HIS A 365 -3.65 -3.22 4.48
CA HIS A 365 -5.06 -3.00 4.82
C HIS A 365 -5.21 -2.59 6.29
N ARG A 366 -6.42 -2.16 6.67
CA ARG A 366 -6.74 -1.78 8.06
C ARG A 366 -6.43 -2.93 9.02
N LEU A 367 -5.47 -2.72 9.91
CA LEU A 367 -5.03 -3.70 10.90
C LEU A 367 -6.03 -3.82 12.05
N PHE A 368 -6.46 -2.68 12.57
CA PHE A 368 -7.45 -2.60 13.63
C PHE A 368 -8.16 -1.24 13.57
N THR A 369 -9.22 -1.10 14.36
CA THR A 369 -10.00 0.14 14.46
C THR A 369 -9.97 0.63 15.90
N MET A 370 -9.63 1.89 16.11
CA MET A 370 -9.78 2.54 17.41
C MET A 370 -10.91 3.57 17.37
N TYR A 371 -11.54 3.76 18.52
CA TYR A 371 -12.69 4.63 18.68
C TYR A 371 -12.31 5.86 19.49
N LEU A 372 -12.60 7.04 18.95
CA LEU A 372 -12.40 8.32 19.62
C LEU A 372 -13.64 8.65 20.46
N SER A 373 -13.48 8.91 21.76
CA SER A 373 -14.60 9.18 22.67
C SER A 373 -14.25 10.20 23.76
N PHE A 374 -15.25 10.81 24.39
CA PHE A 374 -15.04 11.65 25.57
C PHE A 374 -14.89 10.75 26.81
N PRO A 375 -13.76 10.85 27.53
CA PRO A 375 -13.61 10.16 28.81
C PRO A 375 -14.45 10.88 29.87
N ILE A 376 -15.08 10.11 30.74
CA ILE A 376 -15.93 10.60 31.83
C ILE A 376 -15.61 9.83 33.10
N GLN A 377 -15.75 10.47 34.26
CA GLN A 377 -15.51 9.82 35.54
C GLN A 377 -16.30 8.52 35.64
N LYS A 378 -15.66 7.49 36.21
CA LYS A 378 -16.22 6.16 36.32
C LYS A 378 -17.53 6.18 37.10
N ASN A 379 -18.55 5.48 36.60
CA ASN A 379 -19.91 5.46 37.16
C ASN A 379 -20.63 6.83 37.19
N SER A 380 -20.21 7.80 36.38
CA SER A 380 -20.83 9.13 36.34
C SER A 380 -22.34 9.07 36.04
N PRO A 381 -23.18 9.81 36.78
CA PRO A 381 -24.62 9.83 36.56
C PRO A 381 -25.01 10.49 35.23
N TYR A 382 -24.09 11.23 34.60
CA TYR A 382 -24.35 11.99 33.38
C TYR A 382 -24.06 11.20 32.09
N ARG A 383 -23.33 10.07 32.17
CA ARG A 383 -22.91 9.28 30.99
C ARG A 383 -24.07 8.98 30.02
N LYS A 384 -25.17 8.42 30.54
CA LYS A 384 -26.36 8.07 29.73
C LYS A 384 -27.01 9.28 29.06
N LEU A 385 -26.87 10.48 29.63
CA LEU A 385 -27.39 11.71 29.05
C LEU A 385 -26.55 12.13 27.85
N PHE A 386 -25.23 12.17 28.01
CA PHE A 386 -24.30 12.46 26.92
C PHE A 386 -24.41 11.43 25.79
N ASP A 387 -24.48 10.14 26.11
CA ASP A 387 -24.62 9.07 25.12
C ASP A 387 -25.84 9.26 24.22
N ARG A 388 -27.00 9.64 24.80
CA ARG A 388 -28.22 9.90 24.03
C ARG A 388 -28.07 11.09 23.09
N SER A 389 -27.48 12.19 23.58
CA SER A 389 -27.27 13.38 22.75
C SER A 389 -26.30 13.08 21.61
N ILE A 390 -25.14 12.48 21.90
CA ILE A 390 -24.16 12.07 20.89
C ILE A 390 -24.79 11.09 19.88
N HIS A 391 -25.62 10.16 20.35
CA HIS A 391 -26.33 9.22 19.49
C HIS A 391 -27.37 9.91 18.59
N ALA A 392 -28.07 10.93 19.08
CA ALA A 392 -28.93 11.77 18.24
C ALA A 392 -28.11 12.55 17.18
N LEU A 393 -26.95 13.11 17.58
CA LEU A 393 -26.04 13.77 16.64
C LEU A 393 -25.52 12.81 15.57
N ARG A 394 -25.21 11.56 15.93
CA ARG A 394 -24.80 10.50 15.01
C ARG A 394 -25.92 10.13 14.04
N ARG A 395 -27.13 9.85 14.55
CA ARG A 395 -28.30 9.47 13.73
C ARG A 395 -28.67 10.53 12.70
N ASN A 396 -28.51 11.80 13.06
CA ASN A 396 -28.80 12.93 12.19
C ASN A 396 -27.63 13.28 11.25
N GLY A 397 -26.53 12.50 11.26
CA GLY A 397 -25.36 12.75 10.41
C GLY A 397 -24.53 13.98 10.80
N MET A 398 -24.79 14.61 11.95
CA MET A 398 -24.06 15.82 12.36
C MET A 398 -22.60 15.53 12.70
N LEU A 399 -22.29 14.37 13.31
CA LEU A 399 -20.91 14.03 13.67
C LEU A 399 -20.01 13.92 12.43
N ILE A 400 -20.50 13.31 11.34
CA ILE A 400 -19.72 13.18 10.11
C ILE A 400 -19.64 14.52 9.37
N LYS A 401 -20.75 15.28 9.31
CA LYS A 401 -20.79 16.59 8.68
C LYS A 401 -19.78 17.57 9.31
N LEU A 402 -19.78 17.67 10.64
CA LEU A 402 -18.83 18.53 11.36
C LEU A 402 -17.39 18.08 11.12
N TRP A 403 -17.14 16.76 11.06
CA TRP A 403 -15.82 16.25 10.76
C TRP A 403 -15.36 16.67 9.36
N THR A 404 -16.21 16.54 8.34
CA THR A 404 -15.87 16.90 6.96
C THR A 404 -15.73 18.41 6.74
N GLU A 405 -16.45 19.24 7.50
CA GLU A 405 -16.34 20.70 7.41
C GLU A 405 -15.04 21.22 8.05
N VAL A 406 -14.65 20.65 9.19
CA VAL A 406 -13.44 21.06 9.91
C VAL A 406 -12.19 20.46 9.29
N TRP A 407 -12.27 19.23 8.79
CA TRP A 407 -11.14 18.54 8.20
C TRP A 407 -11.04 18.90 6.71
N PRO A 408 -10.05 19.71 6.29
CA PRO A 408 -10.00 20.21 4.92
C PRO A 408 -9.86 19.07 3.90
N HIS A 409 -10.61 19.16 2.79
CA HIS A 409 -10.52 18.29 1.63
C HIS A 409 -9.23 18.46 0.81
N LYS A 410 -8.24 19.23 1.28
CA LYS A 410 -7.02 19.47 0.52
C LYS A 410 -6.06 18.28 0.62
N ILE A 411 -6.45 17.17 0.01
CA ILE A 411 -5.49 16.52 -0.88
C ILE A 411 -5.39 17.52 -2.02
N ASN A 412 -4.32 18.34 -2.04
CA ASN A 412 -3.81 18.73 -3.35
C ASN A 412 -3.61 17.38 -4.02
N THR A 413 -4.51 17.04 -4.94
CA THR A 413 -4.36 15.88 -5.82
C THR A 413 -2.91 15.94 -6.23
N ILE A 414 -2.10 14.97 -5.75
CA ILE A 414 -0.75 14.80 -6.25
C ILE A 414 -1.00 14.76 -7.75
N GLU A 415 -0.62 15.83 -8.45
CA GLU A 415 -0.83 15.90 -9.88
C GLU A 415 -0.26 14.59 -10.40
N GLU A 416 -1.10 13.80 -11.07
CA GLU A 416 -0.65 12.60 -11.76
C GLU A 416 0.32 13.09 -12.83
N ASN A 417 1.56 13.29 -12.40
CA ASN A 417 2.64 13.71 -13.24
C ASN A 417 2.82 12.57 -14.22
N TRP A 418 2.52 12.84 -15.48
CA TRP A 418 2.78 11.94 -16.59
C TRP A 418 4.17 11.35 -16.43
N ILE A 419 4.23 10.05 -16.19
CA ILE A 419 5.49 9.34 -16.04
C ILE A 419 6.11 9.29 -17.44
N SER A 420 7.11 10.13 -17.67
CA SER A 420 7.90 10.09 -18.90
C SER A 420 8.77 8.84 -18.87
N VAL A 421 8.69 8.02 -19.92
CA VAL A 421 9.61 6.89 -20.11
C VAL A 421 11.02 7.43 -20.29
N GLY A 422 11.89 7.20 -19.33
CA GLY A 422 13.28 7.61 -19.36
C GLY A 422 14.19 6.59 -20.05
N ILE A 423 15.49 6.91 -20.04
CA ILE A 423 16.54 6.01 -20.57
C ILE A 423 16.70 4.77 -19.69
N LYS A 424 16.38 4.87 -18.40
CA LYS A 424 16.52 3.77 -17.42
C LYS A 424 15.59 2.60 -17.75
N GLU A 425 14.40 2.89 -18.27
CA GLU A 425 13.38 1.92 -18.67
C GLU A 425 13.76 1.18 -19.97
N THR A 426 14.71 1.70 -20.75
CA THR A 426 15.20 1.09 -22.01
C THR A 426 16.58 0.45 -21.90
N VAL A 427 17.09 0.28 -20.67
CA VAL A 427 18.42 -0.29 -20.41
C VAL A 427 18.55 -1.71 -20.96
N LEU A 428 17.54 -2.57 -20.81
CA LEU A 428 17.62 -3.93 -21.34
C LEU A 428 17.74 -3.95 -22.87
N ALA A 429 16.92 -3.15 -23.57
CA ALA A 429 16.96 -3.09 -25.04
C ALA A 429 18.31 -2.55 -25.55
N THR A 430 18.83 -1.50 -24.92
CA THR A 430 20.12 -0.89 -25.29
C THR A 430 21.32 -1.80 -24.96
N THR A 431 21.28 -2.51 -23.83
CA THR A 431 22.32 -3.48 -23.45
C THR A 431 22.34 -4.69 -24.37
N VAL A 432 21.19 -5.25 -24.74
CA VAL A 432 21.10 -6.36 -25.71
C VAL A 432 21.68 -5.96 -27.07
N LEU A 433 21.39 -4.74 -27.55
CA LEU A 433 21.96 -4.22 -28.79
C LEU A 433 23.49 -4.11 -28.72
N LEU A 434 24.03 -3.55 -27.64
CA LEU A 434 25.48 -3.40 -27.44
C LEU A 434 26.19 -4.76 -27.37
N VAL A 435 25.64 -5.69 -26.59
CA VAL A 435 26.18 -7.05 -26.46
C VAL A 435 26.15 -7.76 -27.81
N GLY A 436 25.05 -7.67 -28.54
CA GLY A 436 24.92 -8.25 -29.89
C GLY A 436 25.94 -7.69 -30.88
N ALA A 437 26.16 -6.36 -30.87
CA ALA A 437 27.15 -5.71 -31.72
C ALA A 437 28.58 -6.16 -31.40
N VAL A 438 28.93 -6.25 -30.11
CA VAL A 438 30.25 -6.72 -29.67
C VAL A 438 30.47 -8.18 -30.06
N ILE A 439 29.50 -9.06 -29.83
CA ILE A 439 29.57 -10.48 -30.22
C ILE A 439 29.76 -10.60 -31.74
N SER A 440 29.00 -9.85 -32.54
CA SER A 440 29.14 -9.83 -34.00
C SER A 440 30.54 -9.44 -34.45
N ILE A 441 31.12 -8.39 -33.87
CA ILE A 441 32.50 -7.95 -34.16
C ILE A 441 33.51 -9.05 -33.79
N ILE A 442 33.36 -9.68 -32.63
CA ILE A 442 34.25 -10.76 -32.19
C ILE A 442 34.17 -11.96 -33.15
N ILE A 443 32.96 -12.38 -33.53
CA ILE A 443 32.77 -13.49 -34.47
C ILE A 443 33.41 -13.16 -35.83
N ALA A 444 33.19 -11.95 -36.36
CA ALA A 444 33.80 -11.52 -37.62
C ALA A 444 35.34 -11.50 -37.55
N LEU A 445 35.91 -11.11 -36.40
CA LEU A 445 37.36 -11.19 -36.18
C LEU A 445 37.86 -12.64 -36.14
N VAL A 446 37.14 -13.53 -35.44
CA VAL A 446 37.45 -14.96 -35.37
C VAL A 446 37.38 -15.60 -36.76
N GLU A 447 36.34 -15.33 -37.54
CA GLU A 447 36.19 -15.82 -38.92
C GLU A 447 37.34 -15.35 -39.80
N LYS A 448 37.73 -14.07 -39.70
CA LYS A 448 38.87 -13.52 -40.44
C LYS A 448 40.18 -14.19 -40.04
N LEU A 449 40.39 -14.49 -38.76
CA LEU A 449 41.58 -15.18 -38.26
C LEU A 449 41.62 -16.66 -38.70
N LEU A 450 40.49 -17.36 -38.62
CA LEU A 450 40.35 -18.73 -39.08
C LEU A 450 40.60 -18.81 -40.60
N ASN A 451 39.98 -17.93 -41.39
CA ASN A 451 40.14 -17.91 -42.83
C ASN A 451 41.59 -17.58 -43.25
N ARG A 452 42.27 -16.68 -42.54
CA ARG A 452 43.72 -16.43 -42.72
C ARG A 452 44.56 -17.67 -42.45
N LYS A 453 44.30 -18.41 -41.37
CA LYS A 453 45.01 -19.66 -41.06
C LYS A 453 44.77 -20.73 -42.13
N THR A 454 43.53 -20.88 -42.60
CA THR A 454 43.18 -21.85 -43.65
C THR A 454 43.85 -21.50 -44.98
N LYS A 455 43.88 -20.23 -45.36
CA LYS A 455 44.54 -19.75 -46.59
C LYS A 455 46.07 -19.93 -46.52
N GLN A 456 46.68 -19.63 -45.37
CA GLN A 456 48.10 -19.82 -45.13
C GLN A 456 48.52 -21.31 -45.09
N ASN A 457 47.62 -22.22 -44.69
CA ASN A 457 47.85 -23.67 -44.80
C ASN A 457 47.64 -24.20 -46.23
N ASN A 458 46.71 -23.64 -47.01
CA ASN A 458 46.49 -24.01 -48.41
C ASN A 458 47.55 -23.46 -49.38
N ASP A 459 48.27 -22.39 -49.04
CA ASP A 459 49.39 -21.85 -49.86
C ASP A 459 50.71 -22.62 -49.68
N LYS A 460 50.89 -23.36 -48.57
CA LYS A 460 52.08 -24.19 -48.32
C LYS A 460 52.29 -25.37 -49.32
N PRO A 461 51.27 -26.13 -49.77
CA PRO A 461 51.47 -27.20 -50.75
C PRO A 461 51.83 -26.71 -52.16
N VAL A 462 51.46 -25.49 -52.55
CA VAL A 462 51.73 -24.95 -53.89
C VAL A 462 53.21 -24.56 -54.06
N HIS A 463 53.84 -24.00 -53.02
CA HIS A 463 55.27 -23.67 -53.05
C HIS A 463 56.19 -24.90 -53.01
N GLN A 464 55.80 -25.99 -52.34
CA GLN A 464 56.55 -27.25 -52.36
C GLN A 464 56.51 -27.93 -53.74
N ASN A 465 55.37 -27.90 -54.44
CA ASN A 465 55.25 -28.48 -55.78
C ASN A 465 56.00 -27.68 -56.86
N ARG A 466 56.06 -26.34 -56.77
CA ARG A 466 56.91 -25.52 -57.67
C ARG A 466 58.41 -25.75 -57.44
N ARG A 467 58.86 -25.94 -56.19
CA ARG A 467 60.27 -26.26 -55.87
C ARG A 467 60.65 -27.69 -56.31
N ARG A 468 59.75 -28.67 -56.19
CA ARG A 468 59.97 -30.02 -56.73
C ARG A 468 60.12 -30.01 -58.25
N ARG A 469 59.22 -29.36 -59.00
CA ARG A 469 59.33 -29.27 -60.47
C ARG A 469 60.63 -28.62 -60.97
N ARG A 470 61.13 -27.57 -60.30
CA ARG A 470 62.44 -26.96 -60.63
C ARG A 470 63.62 -27.90 -60.36
N ARG A 471 63.58 -28.69 -59.28
CA ARG A 471 64.62 -29.70 -58.99
C ARG A 471 64.60 -30.87 -59.98
N THR A 472 63.43 -31.32 -60.43
CA THR A 472 63.34 -32.39 -61.45
C THR A 472 63.80 -31.91 -62.82
N TYR A 473 63.53 -30.65 -63.19
CA TYR A 473 64.02 -30.07 -64.44
C TYR A 473 65.54 -29.87 -64.42
N SER A 474 66.10 -29.36 -63.31
CA SER A 474 67.54 -29.19 -63.15
C SER A 474 68.32 -30.51 -63.16
N ARG A 475 67.79 -31.59 -62.51
CA ARG A 475 68.36 -32.95 -62.61
C ARG A 475 68.34 -33.52 -64.03
N LYS A 476 67.26 -33.31 -64.78
CA LYS A 476 67.18 -33.78 -66.18
C LYS A 476 68.17 -33.08 -67.12
N VAL A 477 68.59 -31.85 -66.81
CA VAL A 477 69.64 -31.14 -67.57
C VAL A 477 71.03 -31.68 -67.20
N THR A 478 71.30 -31.94 -65.92
CA THR A 478 72.58 -32.52 -65.47
C THR A 478 72.77 -33.97 -65.93
N ASP A 479 71.71 -34.78 -65.91
CA ASP A 479 71.77 -36.16 -66.41
C ASP A 479 71.98 -36.22 -67.94
N LYS A 480 71.50 -35.21 -68.69
CA LYS A 480 71.78 -35.07 -70.13
C LYS A 480 73.22 -34.65 -70.43
N GLU A 481 73.84 -33.81 -69.59
CA GLU A 481 75.25 -33.44 -69.72
C GLU A 481 76.20 -34.59 -69.35
N ILE A 482 75.83 -35.42 -68.36
CA ILE A 482 76.64 -36.58 -67.95
C ILE A 482 76.61 -37.70 -69.02
N LEU A 483 75.48 -37.91 -69.69
CA LEU A 483 75.36 -38.87 -70.80
C LEU A 483 76.11 -38.45 -72.07
N TYR A 484 76.41 -37.17 -72.26
CA TYR A 484 77.22 -36.70 -73.39
C TYR A 484 78.74 -36.87 -73.12
N ASN A 485 79.16 -36.80 -71.85
CA ASN A 485 80.57 -36.90 -71.46
C ASN A 485 81.06 -38.33 -71.17
N THR A 486 80.18 -39.32 -71.10
CA THR A 486 80.54 -40.74 -70.84
C THR A 486 80.55 -41.63 -72.10
N GLY A 487 80.26 -41.08 -73.28
CA GLY A 487 80.27 -41.80 -74.57
C GLY A 487 81.55 -41.66 -75.40
N LEU A 488 82.67 -41.17 -74.83
CA LEU A 488 83.91 -40.87 -75.57
C LEU A 488 85.18 -41.55 -75.04
N GLN A 489 85.03 -42.63 -74.25
CA GLN A 489 86.13 -43.55 -73.94
C GLN A 489 85.62 -44.99 -73.86
N LEU A 490 85.54 -45.63 -75.03
CA LEU A 490 85.98 -47.01 -75.32
C LEU A 490 85.74 -47.32 -76.79
#